data_AF-A0A1M3L5V9-F1
#
_entry.id   AF-A0A1M3L5V9-F1
#
_cell.length_a   1.000
_cell.length_b   1.000
_cell.length_c   1.000
_cell.angle_alpha   90.00
_cell.angle_beta   90.00
_cell.angle_gamma   90.00
#
_symmetry.space_group_name_H-M   'P 1'
#
loop_
_entity.id
_entity.type
_entity.pdbx_description
1 polymer ?
#
loop_
_entity_poly.entity_id
_entity_poly.type
_entity_poly.pdbx_seq_one_letter_code
_entity_poly.pdbx_strand_id
1 'polypeptide(L)'
;MYTICISMLLSLSLTACSSDRKVSEETNTATVTKTRKVVINGDYSIDIPDHMKERKGLNDDASLQFCNIFKGMYVIVIDESKDTFIDTFKGIDEYDTTRSVAQNYRDV
;
A
#
# COMPACT_ATOMS: atom_id res chain seq x y z
N MET A 1 -15.56 -26.41 46.56
CA MET A 1 -15.99 -25.51 45.46
C MET A 1 -14.81 -24.76 44.86
N TYR A 2 -13.98 -24.09 45.66
CA TYR A 2 -12.75 -23.42 45.17
C TYR A 2 -11.71 -24.36 44.53
N THR A 3 -11.59 -25.61 44.99
CA THR A 3 -10.68 -26.62 44.42
C THR A 3 -11.05 -27.02 42.98
N ILE A 4 -12.34 -27.04 42.65
CA ILE A 4 -12.85 -27.31 41.28
C ILE A 4 -12.61 -26.08 40.39
N CYS A 5 -12.75 -24.88 40.94
CA CYS A 5 -12.44 -23.64 40.21
C CYS A 5 -10.93 -23.50 39.92
N ILE A 6 -10.06 -23.93 40.83
CA ILE A 6 -8.60 -23.90 40.66
C ILE A 6 -8.14 -24.89 39.59
N SER A 7 -8.73 -26.10 39.52
CA SER A 7 -8.39 -27.05 38.46
C SER A 7 -8.81 -26.57 37.07
N MET A 8 -9.90 -25.83 36.97
CA MET A 8 -10.41 -25.28 35.70
C MET A 8 -9.53 -24.13 35.17
N LEU A 9 -8.93 -23.33 36.06
CA LEU A 9 -7.99 -22.26 35.70
C LEU A 9 -6.63 -22.79 35.22
N LEU A 10 -6.15 -23.91 35.77
CA LEU A 10 -4.88 -24.55 35.33
C LEU A 10 -4.96 -25.13 33.92
N SER A 11 -6.15 -25.57 33.48
CA SER A 11 -6.34 -26.11 32.13
C SER A 11 -6.34 -25.05 31.01
N LEU A 12 -6.60 -23.77 31.31
CA LEU A 12 -6.52 -22.69 30.31
C LEU A 12 -5.07 -22.30 29.97
N SER A 13 -4.11 -22.59 30.84
CA SER A 13 -2.68 -22.28 30.61
C SER A 13 -1.96 -23.28 29.69
N LEU A 14 -2.54 -24.46 29.42
CA LEU A 14 -1.93 -25.48 28.56
C LEU A 14 -2.38 -25.39 27.09
N THR A 15 -3.31 -24.49 26.75
CA THR A 15 -3.59 -24.10 25.36
C THR A 15 -2.69 -22.95 24.90
N ALA A 16 -1.40 -23.00 25.23
CA ALA A 16 -0.36 -22.31 24.46
C ALA A 16 0.28 -23.33 23.52
N CYS A 17 -0.53 -23.90 22.61
CA CYS A 17 0.00 -24.72 21.54
C CYS A 17 0.57 -23.78 20.49
N SER A 18 1.90 -23.82 20.36
CA SER A 18 2.67 -23.22 19.30
C SER A 18 2.02 -23.54 17.96
N SER A 19 1.44 -22.53 17.30
CA SER A 19 1.39 -22.59 15.85
C SER A 19 2.83 -22.61 15.40
N ASP A 20 3.35 -23.81 15.13
CA ASP A 20 4.41 -24.04 14.16
C ASP A 20 4.07 -23.17 12.95
N ARG A 21 4.74 -22.01 12.87
CA ARG A 21 4.79 -21.27 11.63
C ARG A 21 5.63 -22.17 10.76
N LYS A 22 4.98 -23.03 9.97
CA LYS A 22 5.57 -23.46 8.71
C LYS A 22 5.94 -22.17 8.01
N VAL A 23 7.21 -21.79 8.11
CA VAL A 23 7.85 -21.08 7.02
C VAL A 23 7.71 -22.06 5.88
N SER A 24 6.61 -21.91 5.14
CA SER A 24 6.58 -22.40 3.78
C SER A 24 7.81 -21.78 3.15
N GLU A 25 8.78 -22.63 2.80
CA GLU A 25 9.80 -22.25 1.85
C GLU A 25 9.07 -21.55 0.71
N GLU A 26 9.27 -20.22 0.63
CA GLU A 26 8.98 -19.49 -0.58
C GLU A 26 9.95 -20.05 -1.61
N THR A 27 9.51 -21.16 -2.22
CA THR A 27 10.08 -21.66 -3.45
C THR A 27 10.03 -20.47 -4.38
N ASN A 28 11.20 -20.01 -4.83
CA ASN A 28 11.41 -18.92 -5.78
C ASN A 28 10.88 -19.27 -7.18
N THR A 29 9.80 -20.04 -7.27
CA THR A 29 8.89 -20.04 -8.40
C THR A 29 8.17 -18.72 -8.37
N ALA A 30 8.51 -17.83 -9.31
CA ALA A 30 7.75 -16.63 -9.61
C ALA A 30 6.28 -17.03 -9.85
N THR A 31 5.47 -16.99 -8.79
CA THR A 31 4.03 -17.16 -8.90
C THR A 31 3.55 -15.95 -9.68
N VAL A 32 3.18 -16.17 -10.94
CA VAL A 32 2.59 -15.13 -11.79
C VAL A 32 1.38 -14.57 -11.03
N THR A 33 1.55 -13.39 -10.46
CA THR A 33 0.49 -12.73 -9.70
C THR A 33 -0.52 -12.23 -10.71
N LYS A 34 -1.75 -12.73 -10.64
CA LYS A 34 -2.82 -12.25 -11.51
C LYS A 34 -3.11 -10.78 -11.19
N THR A 35 -3.08 -9.96 -12.23
CA THR A 35 -3.37 -8.53 -12.17
C THR A 35 -4.55 -8.19 -13.08
N ARG A 36 -5.18 -7.05 -12.79
CA ARG A 36 -6.15 -6.39 -13.64
C ARG A 36 -5.63 -5.01 -14.01
N LYS A 37 -5.82 -4.62 -15.27
CA LYS A 37 -5.51 -3.27 -15.76
C LYS A 37 -6.60 -2.30 -15.34
N VAL A 38 -6.21 -1.20 -14.70
CA VAL A 38 -7.08 -0.05 -14.41
C VAL A 38 -6.61 1.11 -15.27
N VAL A 39 -7.53 1.72 -16.02
CA VAL A 39 -7.26 2.90 -16.86
C VAL A 39 -7.83 4.13 -16.16
N ILE A 40 -7.03 5.18 -16.04
CA ILE A 40 -7.41 6.42 -15.37
C ILE A 40 -7.57 7.49 -16.43
N ASN A 41 -8.80 7.95 -16.65
CA ASN A 41 -9.19 9.05 -17.57
C ASN A 41 -8.69 8.94 -19.02
N GLY A 42 -8.10 7.81 -19.42
CA GLY A 42 -7.42 7.64 -20.71
C GLY A 42 -5.97 8.14 -20.73
N ASP A 43 -5.49 8.73 -19.63
CA ASP A 43 -4.16 9.34 -19.54
C ASP A 43 -3.08 8.30 -19.23
N TYR A 44 -3.40 7.35 -18.36
CA TYR A 44 -2.48 6.28 -17.97
C TYR A 44 -3.23 5.02 -17.52
N SER A 45 -2.47 3.93 -17.35
CA SER A 45 -3.00 2.67 -16.81
C SER A 45 -2.02 2.01 -15.85
N ILE A 46 -2.55 1.29 -14.87
CA ILE A 46 -1.78 0.54 -13.89
C ILE A 46 -2.34 -0.88 -13.75
N ASP A 47 -1.45 -1.86 -13.67
CA ASP A 47 -1.82 -3.25 -13.41
C ASP A 47 -1.83 -3.50 -11.90
N ILE A 48 -3.01 -3.77 -11.34
CA ILE A 48 -3.23 -3.94 -9.89
C ILE A 48 -3.48 -5.42 -9.59
N PRO A 49 -2.86 -6.00 -8.55
CA PRO A 49 -3.14 -7.38 -8.17
C PRO A 49 -4.63 -7.64 -7.88
N ASP A 50 -5.14 -8.77 -8.38
CA ASP A 50 -6.57 -9.14 -8.30
C ASP A 50 -7.12 -9.22 -6.87
N HIS A 51 -6.25 -9.47 -5.89
CA HIS A 51 -6.60 -9.55 -4.48
C HIS A 51 -6.69 -8.20 -3.76
N MET A 52 -6.39 -7.08 -4.44
CA MET A 52 -6.58 -5.74 -3.88
C MET A 52 -8.00 -5.23 -4.11
N LYS A 53 -8.60 -4.56 -3.13
CA LYS A 53 -9.93 -3.96 -3.22
C LYS A 53 -9.83 -2.44 -3.26
N GLU A 54 -10.71 -1.81 -4.03
CA GLU A 54 -10.84 -0.36 -4.01
C GLU A 54 -11.20 0.10 -2.60
N ARG A 55 -10.63 1.21 -2.16
CA ARG A 55 -10.93 1.83 -0.88
C ARG A 55 -11.01 3.33 -1.09
N LYS A 56 -11.76 4.04 -0.26
CA LYS A 56 -11.76 5.51 -0.16
C LYS A 56 -11.13 5.95 1.17
N GLY A 57 -10.66 7.19 1.27
CA GLY A 57 -10.09 7.77 2.50
C GLY A 57 -8.74 7.19 2.90
N LEU A 58 -7.90 6.84 1.92
CA LEU A 58 -6.47 6.56 2.19
C LEU A 58 -5.66 7.84 2.01
N ASN A 59 -6.04 8.66 1.03
CA ASN A 59 -5.55 10.00 0.80
C ASN A 59 -6.67 10.81 0.13
N ASP A 60 -6.89 12.06 0.56
CA ASP A 60 -8.04 12.86 0.12
C ASP A 60 -7.88 13.36 -1.34
N ASP A 61 -6.66 13.44 -1.83
CA ASP A 61 -6.30 13.90 -3.18
C ASP A 61 -6.07 12.74 -4.16
N ALA A 62 -6.28 11.50 -3.71
CA ALA A 62 -6.04 10.33 -4.53
C ALA A 62 -7.09 10.17 -5.65
N SER A 63 -6.62 10.12 -6.89
CA SER A 63 -7.43 9.74 -8.05
C SER A 63 -7.80 8.25 -8.02
N LEU A 64 -6.95 7.43 -7.41
CA LEU A 64 -7.13 6.00 -7.31
C LEU A 64 -6.54 5.46 -6.01
N GLN A 65 -7.29 4.58 -5.34
CA GLN A 65 -6.79 3.92 -4.15
C GLN A 65 -7.31 2.49 -3.98
N PHE A 66 -6.37 1.56 -3.81
CA PHE A 66 -6.62 0.16 -3.53
C PHE A 66 -5.87 -0.30 -2.29
N CYS A 67 -6.45 -1.24 -1.56
CA CYS A 67 -5.79 -1.88 -0.43
C CYS A 67 -6.08 -3.38 -0.35
N ASN A 68 -5.16 -4.11 0.25
CA ASN A 68 -5.44 -5.39 0.88
C ASN A 68 -4.97 -5.32 2.32
N ILE A 69 -5.91 -5.12 3.24
CA ILE A 69 -5.62 -4.97 4.68
C ILE A 69 -5.02 -6.24 5.30
N PHE A 70 -5.34 -7.43 4.79
CA PHE A 70 -4.82 -8.70 5.30
C PHE A 70 -3.37 -8.93 4.90
N LYS A 71 -2.95 -8.36 3.77
CA LYS A 71 -1.57 -8.43 3.26
C LYS A 71 -0.77 -7.15 3.53
N GLY A 72 -1.38 -6.12 4.14
CA GLY A 72 -0.73 -4.83 4.37
C GLY A 72 -0.32 -4.09 3.10
N MET A 73 -1.00 -4.32 1.97
CA MET A 73 -0.64 -3.72 0.68
C MET A 73 -1.55 -2.55 0.34
N TYR A 74 -0.96 -1.48 -0.20
CA TYR A 74 -1.66 -0.27 -0.61
C TYR A 74 -1.12 0.22 -1.95
N VAL A 75 -2.02 0.69 -2.81
CA VAL A 75 -1.70 1.40 -4.05
C VAL A 75 -2.52 2.68 -4.00
N ILE A 76 -1.85 3.82 -4.09
CA ILE A 76 -2.45 5.15 -4.12
C ILE A 76 -1.85 5.87 -5.32
N VAL A 77 -2.70 6.48 -6.13
CA VAL A 77 -2.28 7.39 -7.20
C VAL A 77 -2.91 8.75 -6.92
N ILE A 78 -2.08 9.80 -6.99
CA ILE A 78 -2.45 11.19 -6.78
C ILE A 78 -2.14 11.92 -8.09
N ASP A 79 -3.14 12.56 -8.68
CA ASP A 79 -2.99 13.28 -9.94
C ASP A 79 -2.64 14.75 -9.63
N GLU A 80 -1.39 15.13 -9.82
CA GLU A 80 -0.93 16.51 -9.56
C GLU A 80 -0.71 17.28 -10.86
N SER A 81 -1.23 18.51 -10.92
CA SER A 81 -0.91 19.42 -12.03
C SER A 81 0.53 19.89 -11.93
N LYS A 82 1.28 19.75 -13.03
CA LYS A 82 2.64 20.30 -13.14
C LYS A 82 2.67 21.82 -13.07
N ASP A 83 1.59 22.50 -13.43
CA ASP A 83 1.58 23.96 -13.53
C ASP A 83 1.64 24.57 -12.12
N THR A 84 0.92 24.01 -11.15
CA THR A 84 1.00 24.40 -9.75
C THR A 84 2.43 24.30 -9.21
N PHE A 85 3.12 23.20 -9.54
CA PHE A 85 4.53 23.01 -9.18
C PHE A 85 5.41 24.09 -9.82
N ILE A 86 5.30 24.29 -11.14
CA ILE A 86 6.12 25.27 -11.88
C ILE A 86 5.92 26.68 -11.33
N ASP A 87 4.67 27.10 -11.12
CA ASP A 87 4.35 28.46 -10.69
C ASP A 87 4.85 28.72 -9.26
N THR A 88 4.71 27.74 -8.36
CA THR A 88 5.20 27.85 -6.98
C THR A 88 6.71 28.01 -6.95
N PHE A 89 7.45 27.17 -7.70
CA PHE A 89 8.91 27.18 -7.68
C PHE A 89 9.50 28.39 -8.40
N LYS A 90 8.83 28.90 -9.44
CA LYS A 90 9.19 30.19 -10.05
C LYS A 90 8.97 31.35 -9.08
N GLY A 91 7.90 31.30 -8.27
CA GLY A 91 7.58 32.34 -7.29
C GLY A 91 8.63 32.50 -6.19
N ILE A 92 9.44 31.47 -5.95
CA ILE A 92 10.53 31.47 -4.95
C ILE A 92 11.93 31.45 -5.57
N ASP A 93 12.04 31.63 -6.90
CA ASP A 93 13.31 31.62 -7.65
C ASP A 93 14.11 30.29 -7.56
N GLU A 94 13.43 29.17 -7.29
CA GLU A 94 14.03 27.82 -7.19
C GLU A 94 13.76 26.98 -8.45
N TYR A 95 13.05 27.52 -9.45
CA TYR A 95 12.77 26.82 -10.69
C TYR A 95 13.89 27.03 -11.73
N ASP A 96 14.62 25.96 -12.06
CA ASP A 96 15.65 26.00 -13.09
C ASP A 96 15.04 25.80 -14.49
N THR A 97 14.98 26.90 -15.26
CA THR A 97 14.45 26.91 -16.64
C THR A 97 15.29 26.12 -17.64
N THR A 98 16.53 25.73 -17.28
CA THR A 98 17.40 24.90 -18.12
C THR A 98 17.16 23.41 -17.94
N ARG A 99 16.43 23.03 -16.87
CA ARG A 99 16.11 21.65 -16.52
C ARG A 99 14.68 21.29 -16.93
N SER A 100 14.44 20.02 -17.19
CA SER A 100 13.07 19.55 -17.46
C SER A 100 12.20 19.69 -16.22
N VAL A 101 10.87 19.72 -16.41
CA VAL A 101 9.92 19.78 -15.27
C VAL A 101 10.14 18.60 -14.31
N ALA A 102 10.34 17.40 -14.84
CA ALA A 102 10.58 16.20 -14.03
C ALA A 102 11.92 16.26 -13.28
N GLN A 103 12.96 16.87 -13.86
CA GLN A 103 14.22 17.10 -13.17
C GLN A 103 14.02 18.09 -12.01
N ASN A 104 13.38 19.24 -12.29
CA ASN A 104 13.03 20.21 -11.26
C ASN A 104 12.27 19.54 -10.11
N TYR A 105 11.23 18.73 -10.40
CA TYR A 105 10.44 18.03 -9.38
C TYR A 105 11.22 16.97 -8.59
N ARG A 106 12.18 16.28 -9.21
CA ARG A 106 12.98 15.25 -8.53
C ARG A 106 13.98 15.83 -7.55
N ASP A 107 14.56 16.99 -7.88
CA ASP A 107 15.67 17.58 -7.13
C ASP A 107 15.22 18.79 -6.28
N VAL A 108 13.92 18.82 -5.92
CA VAL A 108 13.32 19.71 -4.90
C VAL A 108 13.89 19.40 -3.52
#